data_AF-A0A6P9A8D7-F1
#
_entry.id   AF-A0A6P9A8D7-F1
#
_cell.length_a   1.000
_cell.length_b   1.000
_cell.length_c   1.000
_cell.angle_alpha   90.00
_cell.angle_beta   90.00
_cell.angle_gamma   90.00
#
_symmetry.space_group_name_H-M   'P 1'
#
loop_
_entity.id
_entity.type
_entity.pdbx_description
1 polymer ?
#
loop_
_entity_poly.entity_id
_entity_poly.type
_entity_poly.pdbx_seq_one_letter_code
_entity_poly.pdbx_strand_id
1 'polypeptide(L)'
;MGSLPHSVQITSCEELRDYLLLQSGIREETALYLFDEEVDGASFVELNEQSLLLNFPKLNFGQRKACLKIINEILLSKDKFIFNDTSVMNSESAENPIIISTEADGNNTFKINQDVLVLPFDEDLGCSILGAYVCQDGSLKPTTSSDEAQVTPCVSASFILKKKKSTDKKEKNKEKRQKISPDDVEPLKVAELLAKTHEGESVIDFITTKSFCDKKHQKIMMKIIYDHYVHDKDSPTKYYPATVTKIAMAKGIVTDFPVLADIGQCTWNSWMEVVKTKFETVQSGLSPSKKKNSKAPSTDSTTKRSSASSSKTAASTSRASSSHEESDETTESIENQIKTMQLLLPNSQNKPLISLALNQTFASRRSWIKRTQPSLTEILQQYPHLASYEGEMICEEFARIEKFQDDGVLKFKRVVPYILDYAKALKPAIFLQVSERFSSDTVKALVLLSKVLTPTLNRNTATPQELEHVKTFKPAIIESIPSSALFQIAPEGTDVDGYVSVETHPILSEQDTPIFPFLLWLTNDSKTGLVYLKIDRKTFLVSRSLDEDCLLNAFDIFMKAHHVYNLKYHPYLRHTVCDYFEFLYGIKTPVSSVSRFITALKQTSLRT
;
A
#
# COMPACT_ATOMS: atom_id res chain seq x y z
N MET A 1 28.61 -29.25 -25.61
CA MET A 1 28.54 -27.86 -26.13
C MET A 1 29.95 -27.30 -26.11
N GLY A 2 30.40 -26.65 -27.19
CA GLY A 2 31.74 -26.09 -27.23
C GLY A 2 31.86 -24.85 -26.34
N SER A 3 33.03 -24.65 -25.72
CA SER A 3 33.37 -23.38 -25.07
C SER A 3 33.49 -22.28 -26.13
N LEU A 4 32.76 -21.17 -25.96
CA LEU A 4 32.95 -19.97 -26.77
C LEU A 4 34.41 -19.49 -26.65
N PRO A 5 35.08 -19.11 -27.76
CA PRO A 5 36.43 -18.58 -27.72
C PRO A 5 36.50 -17.30 -26.88
N HIS A 6 37.65 -17.06 -26.26
CA HIS A 6 37.90 -15.82 -25.53
C HIS A 6 38.08 -14.67 -26.53
N SER A 7 37.25 -13.64 -26.34
CA SER A 7 36.95 -12.53 -27.24
C SER A 7 36.39 -12.89 -28.63
N VAL A 8 35.31 -12.22 -29.01
CA VAL A 8 34.75 -12.24 -30.37
C VAL A 8 34.82 -10.82 -30.90
N GLN A 9 35.56 -10.62 -31.98
CA GLN A 9 35.54 -9.37 -32.74
C GLN A 9 34.45 -9.49 -33.81
N ILE A 10 33.57 -8.49 -33.87
CA ILE A 10 32.51 -8.40 -34.88
C ILE A 10 32.74 -7.07 -35.59
N THR A 11 33.40 -7.13 -36.74
CA THR A 11 33.90 -5.96 -37.48
C THR A 11 33.27 -5.81 -38.85
N SER A 12 32.75 -6.89 -39.43
CA SER A 12 32.09 -6.92 -40.74
C SER A 12 30.61 -7.27 -40.64
N CYS A 13 29.86 -6.98 -41.72
CA CYS A 13 28.46 -7.34 -41.87
C CYS A 13 28.28 -8.87 -41.89
N GLU A 14 29.22 -9.61 -42.51
CA GLU A 14 29.26 -11.07 -42.51
C GLU A 14 29.42 -11.64 -41.10
N GLU A 15 30.37 -11.13 -40.32
CA GLU A 15 30.58 -11.54 -38.92
C GLU A 15 29.36 -11.24 -38.06
N LEU A 16 28.71 -10.09 -38.25
CA LEU A 16 27.48 -9.76 -37.52
C LEU A 16 26.36 -10.73 -37.90
N ARG A 17 26.13 -10.96 -39.19
CA ARG A 17 25.11 -11.90 -39.68
C ARG A 17 25.31 -13.28 -39.06
N ASP A 18 26.53 -13.82 -39.14
CA ASP A 18 26.84 -15.16 -38.65
C ASP A 18 26.75 -15.25 -37.12
N TYR A 19 27.15 -14.19 -36.40
CA TYR A 19 26.92 -14.09 -34.95
C TYR A 19 25.43 -14.05 -34.59
N LEU A 20 24.61 -13.28 -35.32
CA LEU A 20 23.17 -13.16 -35.11
C LEU A 20 22.43 -14.48 -35.39
N LEU A 21 22.85 -15.25 -36.41
CA LEU A 21 22.32 -16.59 -36.70
C LEU A 21 22.60 -17.60 -35.59
N LEU A 22 23.64 -17.38 -34.77
CA LEU A 22 23.94 -18.20 -33.59
C LEU A 22 23.13 -17.80 -32.34
N GLN A 23 22.45 -16.65 -32.33
CA GLN A 23 21.71 -16.18 -31.16
C GLN A 23 20.28 -16.74 -31.07
N SER A 24 19.94 -17.31 -29.90
CA SER A 24 18.61 -17.83 -29.65
C SER A 24 17.55 -16.72 -29.64
N GLY A 25 16.68 -16.70 -30.64
CA GLY A 25 15.54 -15.77 -30.74
C GLY A 25 15.64 -14.77 -31.88
N ILE A 26 16.78 -14.68 -32.57
CA ILE A 26 16.85 -14.06 -33.89
C ILE A 26 16.38 -15.08 -34.93
N ARG A 27 15.64 -14.61 -35.92
CA ARG A 27 15.25 -15.41 -37.09
C ARG A 27 16.23 -15.13 -38.22
N GLU A 28 16.45 -16.12 -39.08
CA GLU A 28 17.28 -16.01 -40.29
C GLU A 28 16.87 -14.81 -41.15
N GLU A 29 15.56 -14.60 -41.37
CA GLU A 29 15.00 -13.42 -42.07
C GLU A 29 15.42 -12.07 -41.47
N THR A 30 15.69 -11.99 -40.16
CA THR A 30 16.16 -10.77 -39.48
C THR A 30 17.65 -10.56 -39.68
N ALA A 31 18.46 -11.61 -39.58
CA ALA A 31 19.91 -11.53 -39.75
C ALA A 31 20.28 -11.23 -41.21
N LEU A 32 19.60 -11.88 -42.16
CA LEU A 32 19.72 -11.57 -43.59
C LEU A 32 19.26 -10.14 -43.89
N TYR A 33 18.16 -9.67 -43.30
CA TYR A 33 17.69 -8.31 -43.56
C TYR A 33 18.65 -7.23 -43.06
N LEU A 34 19.30 -7.42 -41.90
CA LEU A 34 20.33 -6.49 -41.42
C LEU A 34 21.62 -6.56 -42.26
N PHE A 35 21.94 -7.74 -42.81
CA PHE A 35 23.06 -7.91 -43.75
C PHE A 35 22.80 -7.22 -45.10
N ASP A 36 21.58 -7.34 -45.65
CA ASP A 36 21.17 -6.72 -46.91
C ASP A 36 21.13 -5.17 -46.83
N GLU A 37 20.95 -4.61 -45.63
CA GLU A 37 21.00 -3.16 -45.34
C GLU A 37 22.40 -2.72 -44.84
N GLU A 38 23.44 -3.51 -45.11
CA GLU A 38 24.87 -3.24 -44.85
C GLU A 38 25.21 -2.87 -43.39
N VAL A 39 24.50 -3.44 -42.40
CA VAL A 39 24.77 -3.18 -40.99
C VAL A 39 25.99 -3.96 -40.49
N ASP A 40 27.05 -3.24 -40.12
CA ASP A 40 28.24 -3.82 -39.48
C ASP A 40 28.12 -3.93 -37.95
N GLY A 41 29.11 -4.57 -37.32
CA GLY A 41 29.11 -4.82 -35.88
C GLY A 41 29.14 -3.55 -35.02
N ALA A 42 29.77 -2.47 -35.49
CA ALA A 42 29.82 -1.19 -34.79
C ALA A 42 28.46 -0.48 -34.85
N SER A 43 27.93 -0.30 -36.07
CA SER A 43 26.63 0.31 -36.34
C SER A 43 25.51 -0.41 -35.60
N PHE A 44 25.55 -1.74 -35.54
CA PHE A 44 24.55 -2.55 -34.83
C PHE A 44 24.49 -2.23 -33.33
N VAL A 45 25.63 -2.00 -32.67
CA VAL A 45 25.70 -1.70 -31.23
C VAL A 45 25.15 -0.30 -30.91
N GLU A 46 25.16 0.61 -31.87
CA GLU A 46 24.57 1.96 -31.74
C GLU A 46 23.04 1.99 -31.98
N LEU A 47 22.43 0.91 -32.47
CA LEU A 47 21.01 0.86 -32.78
C LEU A 47 20.14 0.91 -31.50
N ASN A 48 19.41 2.01 -31.34
CA ASN A 48 18.34 2.14 -30.36
C ASN A 48 16.95 1.81 -30.98
N GLU A 49 15.89 1.78 -30.16
CA GLU A 49 14.54 1.43 -30.62
C GLU A 49 14.01 2.38 -31.71
N GLN A 50 14.37 3.66 -31.67
CA GLN A 50 13.94 4.65 -32.65
C GLN A 50 14.70 4.49 -33.97
N SER A 51 16.02 4.23 -33.93
CA SER A 51 16.80 3.85 -35.12
C SER A 51 16.26 2.57 -35.78
N LEU A 52 15.93 1.55 -34.98
CA LEU A 52 15.32 0.30 -35.46
C LEU A 52 13.92 0.50 -36.06
N LEU A 53 13.16 1.49 -35.59
CA LEU A 53 11.83 1.80 -36.11
C LEU A 53 11.89 2.60 -37.43
N LEU A 54 12.82 3.56 -37.51
CA LEU A 54 12.94 4.48 -38.66
C LEU A 54 13.72 3.86 -39.83
N ASN A 55 14.87 3.26 -39.55
CA ASN A 55 15.80 2.79 -40.59
C ASN A 55 15.46 1.36 -41.06
N PHE A 56 14.82 0.54 -40.22
CA PHE A 56 14.53 -0.86 -40.50
C PHE A 56 13.03 -1.19 -40.42
N PRO A 57 12.17 -0.50 -41.20
CA PRO A 57 10.70 -0.58 -41.06
C PRO A 57 10.10 -1.96 -41.37
N LYS A 58 10.86 -2.85 -42.04
CA LYS A 58 10.46 -4.25 -42.28
C LYS A 58 10.56 -5.13 -41.02
N LEU A 59 11.34 -4.71 -40.01
CA LEU A 59 11.43 -5.45 -38.74
C LEU A 59 10.16 -5.23 -37.90
N ASN A 60 9.48 -6.33 -37.58
CA ASN A 60 8.36 -6.31 -36.64
C ASN A 60 8.83 -6.07 -35.19
N PHE A 61 7.89 -5.73 -34.31
CA PHE A 61 8.17 -5.42 -32.90
C PHE A 61 8.95 -6.54 -32.16
N GLY A 62 8.66 -7.82 -32.44
CA GLY A 62 9.37 -8.94 -31.84
C GLY A 62 10.82 -9.04 -32.30
N GLN A 63 11.07 -8.80 -33.59
CA GLN A 63 12.43 -8.79 -34.15
C GLN A 63 13.26 -7.62 -33.59
N ARG A 64 12.71 -6.39 -33.57
CA ARG A 64 13.40 -5.23 -32.97
C ARG A 64 13.75 -5.45 -31.51
N LYS A 65 12.84 -6.05 -30.72
CA LYS A 65 13.10 -6.39 -29.32
C LYS A 65 14.18 -7.46 -29.16
N ALA A 66 14.28 -8.43 -30.08
CA ALA A 66 15.36 -9.42 -30.08
C ALA A 66 16.73 -8.79 -30.38
N CYS A 67 16.80 -7.88 -31.37
CA CYS A 67 18.03 -7.12 -31.66
C CYS A 67 18.47 -6.28 -30.44
N LEU A 68 17.56 -5.50 -29.85
CA LEU A 68 17.85 -4.69 -28.65
C LEU A 68 18.32 -5.55 -27.46
N LYS A 69 17.80 -6.77 -27.29
CA LYS A 69 18.28 -7.68 -26.24
C LYS A 69 19.76 -8.03 -26.45
N ILE A 70 20.14 -8.39 -27.67
CA ILE A 70 21.52 -8.76 -28.02
C ILE A 70 22.47 -7.56 -27.89
N ILE A 71 22.06 -6.37 -28.35
CA ILE A 71 22.83 -5.14 -28.19
C ILE A 71 23.14 -4.86 -26.71
N ASN A 72 22.14 -5.01 -25.83
CA ASN A 72 22.36 -4.89 -24.38
C ASN A 72 23.27 -6.00 -23.83
N GLU A 73 23.15 -7.24 -24.29
CA GLU A 73 24.03 -8.35 -23.87
C GLU A 73 25.50 -8.14 -24.30
N ILE A 74 25.73 -7.56 -25.47
CA ILE A 74 27.06 -7.12 -25.96
C ILE A 74 27.58 -5.95 -25.11
N LEU A 75 26.78 -4.90 -24.89
CA LEU A 75 27.16 -3.71 -24.12
C LEU A 75 27.44 -3.99 -22.64
N LEU A 76 26.82 -5.01 -22.06
CA LEU A 76 27.12 -5.51 -20.72
C LEU A 76 28.35 -6.43 -20.68
N SER A 77 28.79 -6.93 -21.84
CA SER A 77 29.93 -7.85 -22.00
C SER A 77 31.18 -7.15 -22.57
N LYS A 78 31.36 -5.84 -22.33
CA LYS A 78 32.43 -5.02 -22.94
C LYS A 78 33.85 -5.61 -22.82
N ASP A 79 34.14 -6.37 -21.77
CA ASP A 79 35.44 -7.05 -21.60
C ASP A 79 35.69 -8.21 -22.59
N LYS A 80 34.69 -8.56 -23.42
CA LYS A 80 34.71 -9.71 -24.35
C LYS A 80 34.52 -9.34 -25.83
N PHE A 81 34.15 -8.09 -26.12
CA PHE A 81 33.91 -7.63 -27.49
C PHE A 81 34.76 -6.40 -27.77
N ILE A 82 35.61 -6.49 -28.79
CA ILE A 82 36.42 -5.36 -29.27
C ILE A 82 35.83 -4.94 -30.61
N PHE A 83 35.40 -3.68 -30.68
CA PHE A 83 34.95 -3.02 -31.90
C PHE A 83 36.06 -2.05 -32.33
N ASN A 84 36.53 -2.16 -33.57
CA ASN A 84 37.53 -1.25 -34.11
C ASN A 84 36.81 -0.01 -34.65
N ASP A 85 36.89 1.10 -33.92
CA ASP A 85 36.45 2.40 -34.41
C ASP A 85 37.39 2.85 -35.53
N THR A 86 36.93 2.72 -36.78
CA THR A 86 37.68 3.14 -37.99
C THR A 86 37.36 4.57 -38.41
N SER A 87 36.59 5.32 -37.61
CA SER A 87 36.44 6.75 -37.77
C SER A 87 37.56 7.50 -37.02
N VAL A 88 38.10 8.57 -37.64
CA VAL A 88 39.25 9.40 -37.19
C VAL A 88 40.64 8.91 -37.61
N MET A 89 40.97 9.18 -38.88
CA MET A 89 42.33 9.50 -39.34
C MET A 89 42.26 10.66 -40.33
N ASN A 90 42.36 11.90 -39.83
CA ASN A 90 42.76 13.10 -40.60
C ASN A 90 42.86 14.36 -39.71
N SER A 91 43.97 14.48 -38.96
CA SER A 91 44.64 15.76 -38.72
C SER A 91 45.95 15.55 -37.96
N GLU A 92 47.07 15.88 -38.59
CA GLU A 92 48.37 15.98 -37.92
C GLU A 92 48.42 17.19 -36.98
N SER A 93 48.90 17.02 -35.76
CA SER A 93 49.86 17.95 -35.16
C SER A 93 50.61 17.27 -34.01
N ALA A 94 51.89 17.59 -33.89
CA ALA A 94 52.79 16.98 -32.90
C ALA A 94 52.79 17.78 -31.59
N GLU A 95 52.93 17.09 -30.45
CA GLU A 95 53.79 17.54 -29.34
C GLU A 95 54.15 16.37 -28.40
N ASN A 96 55.26 16.52 -27.67
CA ASN A 96 55.99 15.41 -27.06
C ASN A 96 55.38 14.88 -25.75
N PRO A 97 55.54 13.59 -25.41
CA PRO A 97 55.16 13.06 -24.10
C PRO A 97 56.16 13.47 -23.01
N ILE A 98 55.65 14.00 -21.89
CA ILE A 98 56.44 14.21 -20.67
C ILE A 98 56.61 12.86 -19.97
N ILE A 99 57.86 12.43 -19.82
CA ILE A 99 58.24 11.28 -19.00
C ILE A 99 58.25 11.72 -17.53
N ILE A 100 57.44 11.07 -16.69
CA ILE A 100 57.66 11.06 -15.23
C ILE A 100 57.80 9.61 -14.79
N SER A 101 59.05 9.20 -14.59
CA SER A 101 59.39 8.02 -13.81
C SER A 101 59.23 8.34 -12.32
N THR A 102 58.61 7.45 -11.55
CA THR A 102 58.86 7.33 -10.11
C THR A 102 58.95 5.85 -9.73
N GLU A 103 59.72 5.59 -8.68
CA GLU A 103 60.38 4.31 -8.44
C GLU A 103 59.52 3.34 -7.65
N ALA A 104 59.88 2.05 -7.73
CA ALA A 104 59.40 1.03 -6.81
C ALA A 104 60.26 1.05 -5.54
N ASP A 105 59.62 0.99 -4.37
CA ASP A 105 60.11 0.16 -3.25
C ASP A 105 59.03 0.06 -2.15
N GLY A 106 58.89 -1.10 -1.51
CA GLY A 106 57.91 -1.27 -0.42
C GLY A 106 57.41 -2.68 -0.19
N ASN A 107 58.26 -3.57 0.30
CA ASN A 107 57.87 -4.91 0.76
C ASN A 107 56.70 -4.87 1.76
N ASN A 108 55.70 -5.74 1.57
CA ASN A 108 55.00 -6.36 2.70
C ASN A 108 54.39 -7.72 2.30
N THR A 109 55.11 -8.79 2.60
CA THR A 109 54.65 -10.17 2.47
C THR A 109 53.84 -10.57 3.71
N PHE A 110 52.53 -10.78 3.55
CA PHE A 110 51.74 -11.55 4.51
C PHE A 110 51.23 -12.84 3.86
N LYS A 111 51.61 -13.97 4.45
CA LYS A 111 51.13 -15.30 4.05
C LYS A 111 49.67 -15.46 4.46
N ILE A 112 48.83 -15.90 3.53
CA ILE A 112 47.50 -16.44 3.84
C ILE A 112 47.63 -17.97 3.90
N ASN A 113 47.31 -18.57 5.06
CA ASN A 113 47.17 -20.02 5.17
C ASN A 113 45.90 -20.46 4.43
N GLN A 114 46.02 -21.45 3.56
CA GLN A 114 44.90 -22.24 3.07
C GLN A 114 44.69 -23.45 3.99
N ASP A 115 43.84 -23.30 5.01
CA ASP A 115 43.29 -24.46 5.72
C ASP A 115 41.95 -24.84 5.10
N VAL A 116 41.99 -25.86 4.24
CA VAL A 116 40.81 -26.44 3.58
C VAL A 116 40.07 -27.33 4.59
N LEU A 117 39.03 -26.78 5.21
CA LEU A 117 38.20 -27.52 6.16
C LEU A 117 37.11 -28.30 5.42
N VAL A 118 37.44 -29.51 4.99
CA VAL A 118 36.48 -30.47 4.41
C VAL A 118 35.55 -30.97 5.51
N LEU A 119 34.28 -30.58 5.47
CA LEU A 119 33.22 -31.22 6.23
C LEU A 119 32.63 -32.40 5.43
N PRO A 120 32.33 -33.54 6.06
CA PRO A 120 31.77 -34.69 5.37
C PRO A 120 30.32 -34.41 4.93
N PHE A 121 30.00 -34.84 3.71
CA PHE A 121 28.62 -35.03 3.27
C PHE A 121 28.05 -36.28 3.97
N ASP A 122 27.00 -36.12 4.76
CA ASP A 122 26.09 -37.24 5.08
C ASP A 122 25.09 -37.37 3.93
N GLU A 123 25.28 -38.40 3.09
CA GLU A 123 24.29 -38.84 2.12
C GLU A 123 23.23 -39.70 2.81
N ASP A 124 22.14 -39.11 3.32
CA ASP A 124 20.90 -39.86 3.48
C ASP A 124 19.64 -38.96 3.48
N LEU A 125 18.53 -39.49 2.96
CA LEU A 125 17.22 -38.84 2.75
C LEU A 125 17.16 -37.74 1.66
N GLY A 126 17.47 -38.14 0.42
CA GLY A 126 17.22 -37.34 -0.78
C GLY A 126 15.73 -37.03 -1.05
N CYS A 127 15.31 -35.81 -0.75
CA CYS A 127 14.14 -35.16 -1.34
C CYS A 127 14.43 -33.66 -1.51
N SER A 128 15.04 -33.29 -2.64
CA SER A 128 15.29 -31.90 -3.01
C SER A 128 13.96 -31.15 -3.15
N ILE A 129 13.61 -30.33 -2.15
CA ILE A 129 12.41 -29.49 -2.20
C ILE A 129 12.64 -28.42 -3.27
N LEU A 130 12.07 -28.62 -4.45
CA LEU A 130 12.21 -27.71 -5.60
C LEU A 130 11.44 -26.38 -5.43
N GLY A 131 10.57 -26.31 -4.42
CA GLY A 131 9.84 -25.10 -4.03
C GLY A 131 8.66 -25.44 -3.13
N ALA A 132 7.77 -24.48 -2.93
CA ALA A 132 6.51 -24.69 -2.24
C ALA A 132 5.37 -23.90 -2.91
N TYR A 133 4.13 -24.30 -2.66
CA TYR A 133 2.93 -23.59 -3.12
C TYR A 133 1.90 -23.39 -2.00
N VAL A 134 0.99 -22.44 -2.22
CA VAL A 134 0.00 -21.99 -1.23
C VAL A 134 -1.37 -22.51 -1.63
N CYS A 135 -1.98 -23.32 -0.78
CA CYS A 135 -3.34 -23.82 -0.98
C CYS A 135 -4.40 -22.74 -0.73
N GLN A 136 -5.65 -23.00 -1.13
CA GLN A 136 -6.75 -22.03 -0.99
C GLN A 136 -7.06 -21.63 0.47
N ASP A 137 -6.73 -22.52 1.42
CA ASP A 137 -6.81 -22.36 2.87
C ASP A 137 -5.59 -21.63 3.48
N GLY A 138 -4.61 -21.26 2.66
CA GLY A 138 -3.35 -20.64 3.11
C GLY A 138 -2.27 -21.63 3.54
N SER A 139 -2.47 -22.95 3.39
CA SER A 139 -1.45 -23.93 3.78
C SER A 139 -0.29 -24.01 2.78
N LEU A 140 0.94 -24.01 3.30
CA LEU A 140 2.17 -24.11 2.52
C LEU A 140 2.57 -25.59 2.37
N LYS A 141 2.55 -26.09 1.12
CA LYS A 141 2.93 -27.45 0.75
C LYS A 141 4.24 -27.46 -0.05
N PRO A 142 5.17 -28.38 0.22
CA PRO A 142 6.36 -28.55 -0.60
C PRO A 142 5.98 -29.11 -1.98
N THR A 143 6.74 -28.73 -3.00
CA THR A 143 6.68 -29.34 -4.33
C THR A 143 7.58 -30.57 -4.34
N THR A 144 7.01 -31.76 -4.52
CA THR A 144 7.79 -33.00 -4.69
C THR A 144 7.96 -33.33 -6.17
N SER A 145 9.03 -34.05 -6.53
CA SER A 145 9.33 -34.41 -7.91
C SER A 145 8.31 -35.35 -8.57
N SER A 146 7.34 -35.90 -7.84
CA SER A 146 6.25 -36.71 -8.43
C SER A 146 5.01 -35.89 -8.82
N ASP A 147 4.92 -34.60 -8.46
CA ASP A 147 3.71 -33.79 -8.65
C ASP A 147 3.63 -33.06 -10.03
N GLU A 148 4.63 -33.21 -10.91
CA GLU A 148 4.76 -32.42 -12.15
C GLU A 148 3.59 -32.55 -13.15
N ALA A 149 2.70 -33.53 -12.99
CA ALA A 149 1.58 -33.74 -13.89
C ALA A 149 0.37 -32.78 -13.69
N GLN A 150 0.24 -32.05 -12.57
CA GLN A 150 -0.94 -31.18 -12.32
C GLN A 150 -0.65 -29.84 -11.61
N VAL A 151 0.58 -29.33 -11.61
CA VAL A 151 0.87 -27.98 -11.09
C VAL A 151 0.56 -26.90 -12.13
N THR A 152 -0.71 -26.46 -12.23
CA THR A 152 -1.01 -25.18 -12.90
C THR A 152 -0.40 -24.02 -12.10
N PRO A 153 0.47 -23.17 -12.68
CA PRO A 153 0.88 -21.94 -12.04
C PRO A 153 -0.33 -21.00 -11.86
N CYS A 154 -0.30 -20.20 -10.80
CA CYS A 154 -1.48 -19.48 -10.32
C CYS A 154 -2.16 -18.57 -11.38
N VAL A 155 -3.34 -19.00 -11.81
CA VAL A 155 -4.42 -18.21 -12.42
C VAL A 155 -4.13 -17.59 -13.79
N SER A 156 -4.45 -18.35 -14.85
CA SER A 156 -4.97 -17.81 -16.13
C SER A 156 -5.86 -18.84 -16.84
N ALA A 157 -7.13 -18.47 -17.05
CA ALA A 157 -8.14 -19.10 -17.94
C ALA A 157 -8.63 -20.58 -17.70
N SER A 158 -9.84 -20.68 -17.13
CA SER A 158 -11.03 -21.35 -17.72
C SER A 158 -11.13 -22.87 -18.08
N PHE A 159 -11.92 -23.59 -17.24
CA PHE A 159 -13.14 -24.38 -17.57
C PHE A 159 -13.16 -25.89 -18.05
N ILE A 160 -14.02 -26.65 -17.35
CA ILE A 160 -14.76 -27.91 -17.67
C ILE A 160 -14.03 -29.28 -17.62
N LEU A 161 -14.32 -30.07 -16.57
CA LEU A 161 -14.89 -31.43 -16.65
C LEU A 161 -15.53 -31.86 -15.30
N LYS A 162 -16.34 -32.95 -15.28
CA LYS A 162 -17.32 -33.29 -14.20
C LYS A 162 -17.03 -34.61 -13.45
N LYS A 163 -17.40 -34.64 -12.14
CA LYS A 163 -17.58 -35.82 -11.22
C LYS A 163 -16.26 -36.53 -10.79
N LYS A 164 -16.15 -37.21 -9.62
CA LYS A 164 -17.16 -37.73 -8.64
C LYS A 164 -16.60 -37.78 -7.18
N LYS A 165 -17.47 -38.08 -6.19
CA LYS A 165 -17.29 -38.07 -4.71
C LYS A 165 -16.35 -39.16 -4.11
N SER A 166 -15.78 -38.92 -2.90
CA SER A 166 -16.20 -39.60 -1.62
C SER A 166 -15.44 -39.18 -0.31
N THR A 167 -16.19 -39.04 0.80
CA THR A 167 -15.87 -39.33 2.25
C THR A 167 -14.64 -38.69 2.96
N ASP A 168 -14.85 -37.80 3.96
CA ASP A 168 -14.92 -38.04 5.44
C ASP A 168 -13.54 -38.32 6.12
N LYS A 169 -13.12 -37.73 7.27
CA LYS A 169 -13.86 -37.38 8.51
C LYS A 169 -13.04 -36.40 9.43
N LYS A 170 -13.73 -35.52 10.18
CA LYS A 170 -13.55 -35.03 11.61
C LYS A 170 -12.16 -34.97 12.32
N GLU A 171 -11.88 -34.14 13.36
CA GLU A 171 -12.51 -32.97 14.06
C GLU A 171 -11.73 -32.67 15.39
N LYS A 172 -11.44 -31.41 15.77
CA LYS A 172 -11.53 -30.84 17.16
C LYS A 172 -11.00 -29.39 17.34
N ASN A 173 -11.55 -28.67 18.33
CA ASN A 173 -11.39 -27.23 18.67
C ASN A 173 -10.74 -27.03 20.06
N LYS A 174 -10.19 -25.83 20.39
CA LYS A 174 -10.83 -24.86 21.35
C LYS A 174 -10.14 -23.50 21.62
N GLU A 175 -10.87 -22.64 22.35
CA GLU A 175 -10.79 -21.16 22.53
C GLU A 175 -11.12 -20.78 24.02
N LYS A 176 -11.06 -19.55 24.59
CA LYS A 176 -10.74 -18.14 24.18
C LYS A 176 -10.59 -17.23 25.45
N ARG A 177 -10.29 -15.92 25.31
CA ARG A 177 -10.60 -14.87 26.33
C ARG A 177 -11.72 -13.88 25.86
N GLN A 178 -12.26 -13.04 26.77
CA GLN A 178 -13.70 -12.76 26.93
C GLN A 178 -14.30 -11.43 26.34
N LYS A 179 -15.55 -11.10 26.71
CA LYS A 179 -16.47 -10.09 26.11
C LYS A 179 -17.31 -9.34 27.18
N ILE A 180 -17.74 -8.10 26.91
CA ILE A 180 -18.73 -7.32 27.70
C ILE A 180 -20.15 -7.91 27.55
N SER A 181 -20.97 -7.81 28.61
CA SER A 181 -22.36 -8.26 28.69
C SER A 181 -23.37 -7.26 28.04
N PRO A 182 -24.49 -7.71 27.44
CA PRO A 182 -25.47 -6.81 26.82
C PRO A 182 -26.49 -6.17 27.79
N ASP A 183 -26.63 -6.71 29.00
CA ASP A 183 -27.72 -6.32 29.90
C ASP A 183 -27.47 -4.99 30.60
N ASP A 184 -26.20 -4.61 30.81
CA ASP A 184 -25.74 -3.40 31.51
C ASP A 184 -25.84 -2.09 30.68
N VAL A 185 -26.69 -2.08 29.66
CA VAL A 185 -26.83 -0.95 28.70
C VAL A 185 -28.19 -0.27 28.88
N GLU A 186 -28.21 1.03 29.15
CA GLU A 186 -29.43 1.82 29.35
C GLU A 186 -30.28 1.97 28.06
N PRO A 187 -31.62 2.03 28.18
CA PRO A 187 -32.52 2.22 27.03
C PRO A 187 -32.55 3.67 26.53
N LEU A 188 -32.73 3.82 25.22
CA LEU A 188 -33.03 5.11 24.58
C LEU A 188 -34.51 5.48 24.76
N LYS A 189 -34.81 6.75 25.00
CA LYS A 189 -36.19 7.27 24.91
C LYS A 189 -36.59 7.51 23.46
N VAL A 190 -37.50 6.70 22.94
CA VAL A 190 -37.92 6.67 21.53
C VAL A 190 -39.22 7.43 21.30
N ALA A 191 -40.21 7.34 22.20
CA ALA A 191 -41.48 8.04 22.06
C ALA A 191 -41.30 9.57 22.08
N GLU A 192 -40.51 10.08 23.02
CA GLU A 192 -40.13 11.51 23.13
C GLU A 192 -39.39 12.04 21.88
N LEU A 193 -38.76 11.15 21.11
CA LEU A 193 -38.00 11.48 19.90
C LEU A 193 -38.93 11.56 18.69
N LEU A 194 -39.85 10.60 18.54
CA LEU A 194 -40.83 10.57 17.45
C LEU A 194 -41.81 11.74 17.49
N ALA A 195 -42.27 12.12 18.70
CA ALA A 195 -43.20 13.24 18.91
C ALA A 195 -42.66 14.61 18.45
N LYS A 196 -41.37 14.74 18.15
CA LYS A 196 -40.77 15.99 17.62
C LYS A 196 -41.09 16.24 16.14
N THR A 197 -41.80 15.32 15.47
CA THR A 197 -42.11 15.41 14.05
C THR A 197 -43.54 14.94 13.77
N HIS A 198 -44.25 15.64 12.89
CA HIS A 198 -45.61 15.26 12.47
C HIS A 198 -45.66 13.86 11.83
N GLU A 199 -44.58 13.42 11.15
CA GLU A 199 -44.46 12.05 10.64
C GLU A 199 -44.33 11.01 11.78
N GLY A 200 -43.70 11.37 12.90
CA GLY A 200 -43.50 10.49 14.05
C GLY A 200 -44.70 10.40 14.98
N GLU A 201 -45.46 11.49 15.18
CA GLU A 201 -46.74 11.46 15.89
C GLU A 201 -47.73 10.49 15.21
N SER A 202 -47.81 10.52 13.88
CA SER A 202 -48.60 9.55 13.09
C SER A 202 -48.18 8.08 13.30
N VAL A 203 -46.94 7.80 13.71
CA VAL A 203 -46.49 6.44 14.05
C VAL A 203 -46.97 6.03 15.45
N ILE A 204 -46.93 6.95 16.41
CA ILE A 204 -47.35 6.71 17.81
C ILE A 204 -48.84 6.37 17.85
N ASP A 205 -49.68 7.17 17.18
CA ASP A 205 -51.14 6.95 17.13
C ASP A 205 -51.50 5.61 16.48
N PHE A 206 -50.80 5.23 15.41
CA PHE A 206 -51.01 3.96 14.74
C PHE A 206 -50.71 2.77 15.66
N ILE A 207 -49.54 2.79 16.32
CA ILE A 207 -49.12 1.71 17.24
C ILE A 207 -50.09 1.61 18.41
N THR A 208 -50.51 2.73 18.98
CA THR A 208 -51.43 2.77 20.13
C THR A 208 -52.82 2.26 19.76
N THR A 209 -53.33 2.62 18.58
CA THR A 209 -54.67 2.24 18.12
C THR A 209 -54.76 0.80 17.62
N LYS A 210 -53.68 0.27 17.03
CA LYS A 210 -53.66 -1.07 16.40
C LYS A 210 -52.91 -2.12 17.22
N SER A 211 -52.15 -1.72 18.24
CA SER A 211 -51.29 -2.58 19.05
C SER A 211 -50.21 -3.35 18.26
N PHE A 212 -49.82 -2.84 17.08
CA PHE A 212 -48.68 -3.35 16.31
C PHE A 212 -48.07 -2.25 15.43
N CYS A 213 -46.83 -2.47 14.97
CA CYS A 213 -46.14 -1.58 14.03
C CYS A 213 -45.97 -2.25 12.66
N ASP A 214 -46.50 -1.66 11.58
CA ASP A 214 -46.37 -2.20 10.22
C ASP A 214 -45.04 -1.82 9.53
N LYS A 215 -44.79 -2.40 8.35
CA LYS A 215 -43.55 -2.15 7.58
C LYS A 215 -43.41 -0.71 7.04
N LYS A 216 -44.48 0.09 7.00
CA LYS A 216 -44.45 1.49 6.55
C LYS A 216 -44.06 2.39 7.72
N HIS A 217 -44.78 2.30 8.83
CA HIS A 217 -44.54 3.07 10.05
C HIS A 217 -43.20 2.70 10.69
N GLN A 218 -42.79 1.43 10.64
CA GLN A 218 -41.44 1.00 11.07
C GLN A 218 -40.32 1.67 10.25
N LYS A 219 -40.50 1.89 8.94
CA LYS A 219 -39.50 2.61 8.13
C LYS A 219 -39.39 4.09 8.52
N ILE A 220 -40.52 4.74 8.77
CA ILE A 220 -40.59 6.15 9.20
C ILE A 220 -39.93 6.29 10.58
N MET A 221 -40.29 5.45 11.55
CA MET A 221 -39.66 5.39 12.87
C MET A 221 -38.14 5.21 12.79
N MET A 222 -37.66 4.24 12.00
CA MET A 222 -36.22 4.01 11.84
C MET A 222 -35.51 5.14 11.12
N LYS A 223 -36.17 5.84 10.18
CA LYS A 223 -35.62 7.05 9.56
C LYS A 223 -35.48 8.18 10.57
N ILE A 224 -36.51 8.49 11.36
CA ILE A 224 -36.48 9.57 12.36
C ILE A 224 -35.41 9.31 13.44
N ILE A 225 -35.31 8.08 13.95
CA ILE A 225 -34.26 7.72 14.92
C ILE A 225 -32.86 7.77 14.29
N TYR A 226 -32.71 7.34 13.03
CA TYR A 226 -31.44 7.45 12.29
C TYR A 226 -31.06 8.91 12.09
N ASP A 227 -31.99 9.74 11.62
CA ASP A 227 -31.77 11.16 11.32
C ASP A 227 -31.43 11.93 12.60
N HIS A 228 -32.08 11.65 13.74
CA HIS A 228 -31.68 12.19 15.04
C HIS A 228 -30.23 11.81 15.39
N TYR A 229 -29.85 10.54 15.31
CA TYR A 229 -28.46 10.13 15.62
C TYR A 229 -27.40 10.63 14.61
N VAL A 230 -27.79 11.04 13.40
CA VAL A 230 -26.88 11.46 12.33
C VAL A 230 -26.80 12.97 12.16
N HIS A 231 -27.88 13.70 12.48
CA HIS A 231 -27.99 15.15 12.29
C HIS A 231 -28.10 15.96 13.60
N ASP A 232 -28.40 15.35 14.75
CA ASP A 232 -28.40 16.07 16.02
C ASP A 232 -26.96 16.40 16.48
N LYS A 233 -26.78 17.61 17.02
CA LYS A 233 -25.45 18.22 17.25
C LYS A 233 -24.69 17.55 18.40
N ASP A 234 -25.41 16.94 19.34
CA ASP A 234 -24.84 16.29 20.53
C ASP A 234 -24.64 14.77 20.37
N SER A 235 -24.87 14.21 19.18
CA SER A 235 -24.65 12.77 18.93
C SER A 235 -23.15 12.42 18.97
N PRO A 236 -22.69 11.56 19.93
CA PRO A 236 -21.27 11.29 20.13
C PRO A 236 -20.63 10.47 18.99
N THR A 237 -21.43 10.00 18.03
CA THR A 237 -20.94 9.34 16.81
C THR A 237 -21.69 9.83 15.57
N LYS A 238 -21.04 10.70 14.79
CA LYS A 238 -21.40 11.05 13.38
C LYS A 238 -21.29 9.84 12.41
N TYR A 239 -21.31 8.62 12.95
CA TYR A 239 -20.91 7.36 12.34
C TYR A 239 -21.83 6.22 12.80
N TYR A 240 -21.92 5.16 11.99
CA TYR A 240 -22.87 4.05 12.15
C TYR A 240 -22.85 3.45 13.57
N PRO A 241 -24.02 3.26 14.23
CA PRO A 241 -24.05 3.03 15.67
C PRO A 241 -23.26 1.81 16.13
N ALA A 242 -22.53 1.98 17.24
CA ALA A 242 -21.81 0.91 17.91
C ALA A 242 -22.78 -0.18 18.40
N THR A 243 -22.27 -1.38 18.69
CA THR A 243 -23.16 -2.50 19.11
C THR A 243 -23.93 -2.15 20.39
N VAL A 244 -23.32 -1.39 21.31
CA VAL A 244 -23.94 -0.88 22.55
C VAL A 244 -25.08 0.10 22.26
N THR A 245 -24.88 1.10 21.38
CA THR A 245 -25.92 2.05 21.01
C THR A 245 -27.13 1.36 20.35
N LYS A 246 -26.90 0.30 19.57
CA LYS A 246 -28.00 -0.51 19.01
C LYS A 246 -28.78 -1.26 20.07
N ILE A 247 -28.10 -1.78 21.09
CA ILE A 247 -28.73 -2.39 22.27
C ILE A 247 -29.63 -1.35 22.97
N ALA A 248 -29.13 -0.14 23.19
CA ALA A 248 -29.91 0.96 23.79
C ALA A 248 -31.17 1.31 22.96
N MET A 249 -31.05 1.41 21.64
CA MET A 249 -32.17 1.65 20.72
C MET A 249 -33.22 0.54 20.79
N ALA A 250 -32.79 -0.73 20.70
CA ALA A 250 -33.71 -1.87 20.70
C ALA A 250 -34.40 -2.07 22.06
N LYS A 251 -33.69 -1.82 23.18
CA LYS A 251 -34.30 -1.74 24.52
C LYS A 251 -35.35 -0.63 24.57
N GLY A 252 -34.98 0.56 24.12
CA GLY A 252 -35.85 1.75 24.10
C GLY A 252 -37.19 1.55 23.41
N ILE A 253 -37.20 0.94 22.22
CA ILE A 253 -38.44 0.65 21.48
C ILE A 253 -39.39 -0.24 22.29
N VAL A 254 -38.87 -1.26 22.98
CA VAL A 254 -39.68 -2.21 23.77
C VAL A 254 -40.07 -1.62 25.14
N THR A 255 -39.26 -0.73 25.71
CA THR A 255 -39.58 0.00 26.94
C THR A 255 -40.71 1.00 26.72
N ASP A 256 -40.64 1.81 25.66
CA ASP A 256 -41.63 2.86 25.38
C ASP A 256 -42.91 2.30 24.74
N PHE A 257 -42.82 1.18 24.01
CA PHE A 257 -43.97 0.50 23.39
C PHE A 257 -44.02 -0.98 23.77
N PRO A 258 -44.43 -1.35 25.01
CA PRO A 258 -44.41 -2.73 25.50
C PRO A 258 -45.23 -3.73 24.67
N VAL A 259 -46.25 -3.27 23.93
CA VAL A 259 -47.02 -4.10 22.99
C VAL A 259 -46.20 -4.61 21.79
N LEU A 260 -45.00 -4.06 21.57
CA LEU A 260 -44.05 -4.49 20.54
C LEU A 260 -42.95 -5.43 21.09
N ALA A 261 -43.05 -5.85 22.35
CA ALA A 261 -42.20 -6.89 22.93
C ALA A 261 -42.43 -8.26 22.26
N ASP A 262 -41.42 -9.13 22.29
CA ASP A 262 -41.59 -10.52 21.88
C ASP A 262 -42.59 -11.23 22.82
N ILE A 263 -43.55 -11.97 22.25
CA ILE A 263 -44.68 -12.54 22.99
C ILE A 263 -44.16 -13.43 24.14
N GLY A 264 -44.46 -13.02 25.38
CA GLY A 264 -44.14 -13.77 26.59
C GLY A 264 -42.82 -13.42 27.27
N GLN A 265 -41.97 -12.54 26.70
CA GLN A 265 -40.77 -12.06 27.39
C GLN A 265 -40.44 -10.59 27.02
N CYS A 266 -40.10 -9.76 28.02
CA CYS A 266 -39.63 -8.38 27.83
C CYS A 266 -38.21 -8.31 27.23
N THR A 267 -37.97 -8.99 26.11
CA THR A 267 -36.70 -8.98 25.40
C THR A 267 -36.76 -8.10 24.16
N TRP A 268 -35.61 -7.49 23.87
CA TRP A 268 -35.37 -6.52 22.81
C TRP A 268 -34.58 -7.15 21.64
N ASN A 269 -34.52 -8.48 21.61
CA ASN A 269 -33.63 -9.25 20.75
C ASN A 269 -34.12 -9.30 19.29
N SER A 270 -35.43 -9.39 19.04
CA SER A 270 -35.98 -9.27 17.68
C SER A 270 -35.72 -7.88 17.08
N TRP A 271 -35.94 -6.83 17.86
CA TRP A 271 -35.69 -5.44 17.46
C TRP A 271 -34.21 -5.14 17.21
N MET A 272 -33.27 -5.85 17.83
CA MET A 272 -31.85 -5.74 17.48
C MET A 272 -31.53 -6.13 16.04
N GLU A 273 -32.16 -7.18 15.52
CA GLU A 273 -31.94 -7.59 14.12
C GLU A 273 -32.64 -6.63 13.15
N VAL A 274 -33.79 -6.05 13.53
CA VAL A 274 -34.43 -4.95 12.79
C VAL A 274 -33.52 -3.72 12.74
N VAL A 275 -32.99 -3.27 13.88
CA VAL A 275 -32.07 -2.10 13.95
C VAL A 275 -30.79 -2.38 13.16
N LYS A 276 -30.22 -3.59 13.21
CA LYS A 276 -29.05 -3.96 12.38
C LYS A 276 -29.37 -3.89 10.89
N THR A 277 -30.39 -4.62 10.44
CA THR A 277 -30.73 -4.75 9.01
C THR A 277 -31.26 -3.46 8.41
N LYS A 278 -32.07 -2.66 9.12
CA LYS A 278 -32.56 -1.36 8.60
C LYS A 278 -31.47 -0.31 8.51
N PHE A 279 -30.59 -0.19 9.51
CA PHE A 279 -29.42 0.67 9.39
C PHE A 279 -28.47 0.16 8.28
N GLU A 280 -28.40 -1.15 8.04
CA GLU A 280 -27.72 -1.74 6.87
C GLU A 280 -28.39 -1.40 5.54
N THR A 281 -29.72 -1.34 5.48
CA THR A 281 -30.42 -1.01 4.23
C THR A 281 -30.27 0.48 3.90
N VAL A 282 -30.35 1.36 4.92
CA VAL A 282 -30.07 2.80 4.78
C VAL A 282 -28.60 3.02 4.37
N GLN A 283 -27.67 2.24 4.92
CA GLN A 283 -26.25 2.22 4.53
C GLN A 283 -26.00 1.60 3.13
N SER A 284 -26.90 0.77 2.60
CA SER A 284 -26.85 0.36 1.18
C SER A 284 -27.39 1.45 0.22
N GLY A 285 -28.17 2.40 0.75
CA GLY A 285 -28.56 3.62 0.04
C GLY A 285 -27.53 4.76 0.13
N LEU A 286 -26.56 4.70 1.07
CA LEU A 286 -25.49 5.68 1.24
C LEU A 286 -24.16 5.01 1.66
N SER A 287 -23.23 4.95 0.70
CA SER A 287 -21.80 4.53 0.69
C SER A 287 -21.18 3.79 1.92
N PRO A 288 -20.43 2.69 1.73
CA PRO A 288 -20.53 1.53 2.63
C PRO A 288 -19.61 1.48 3.87
N SER A 289 -18.78 2.49 4.14
CA SER A 289 -17.60 2.35 5.03
C SER A 289 -17.82 2.71 6.50
N LYS A 290 -18.75 2.05 7.21
CA LYS A 290 -18.89 2.20 8.69
C LYS A 290 -19.32 0.90 9.42
N LYS A 291 -18.39 -0.06 9.62
CA LYS A 291 -18.42 -1.27 10.52
C LYS A 291 -16.98 -1.79 10.69
N LYS A 292 -16.47 -2.38 11.79
CA LYS A 292 -16.96 -2.91 13.10
C LYS A 292 -15.73 -2.88 14.08
N ASN A 293 -15.84 -2.60 15.41
CA ASN A 293 -16.06 -3.54 16.55
C ASN A 293 -15.07 -4.76 16.62
N SER A 294 -14.52 -5.28 17.76
CA SER A 294 -14.78 -5.12 19.23
C SER A 294 -13.97 -6.10 20.15
N LYS A 295 -14.03 -5.93 21.50
CA LYS A 295 -14.12 -6.94 22.64
C LYS A 295 -12.89 -7.29 23.53
N ALA A 296 -13.09 -7.90 24.73
CA ALA A 296 -13.04 -7.22 26.07
C ALA A 296 -12.71 -8.19 27.30
N PRO A 297 -13.37 -8.25 28.51
CA PRO A 297 -12.68 -8.26 29.84
C PRO A 297 -13.11 -9.38 30.87
N SER A 298 -12.77 -9.26 32.18
CA SER A 298 -13.32 -10.00 33.35
C SER A 298 -13.37 -9.16 34.67
N THR A 299 -14.03 -9.65 35.73
CA THR A 299 -14.54 -8.93 36.95
C THR A 299 -13.51 -8.80 38.11
N ASP A 300 -13.76 -8.38 39.38
CA ASP A 300 -14.95 -8.42 40.28
C ASP A 300 -14.86 -7.52 41.58
N SER A 301 -15.74 -7.77 42.58
CA SER A 301 -15.81 -7.36 44.02
C SER A 301 -16.30 -5.96 44.47
N THR A 302 -17.63 -5.84 44.61
CA THR A 302 -18.41 -5.48 45.82
C THR A 302 -17.91 -4.45 46.88
N THR A 303 -18.59 -3.29 47.01
CA THR A 303 -19.26 -2.87 48.28
C THR A 303 -20.42 -1.85 48.09
N LYS A 304 -21.24 -1.66 49.14
CA LYS A 304 -22.57 -1.04 49.15
C LYS A 304 -22.59 0.40 49.71
N ARG A 305 -23.58 1.20 49.25
CA ARG A 305 -24.32 2.27 50.01
C ARG A 305 -23.48 3.49 50.48
N SER A 306 -24.01 4.69 50.70
CA SER A 306 -25.40 5.19 50.69
C SER A 306 -25.44 6.71 50.42
N SER A 307 -26.62 7.18 50.02
CA SER A 307 -27.04 8.59 49.98
C SER A 307 -26.85 9.35 51.30
N ALA A 308 -26.49 10.64 51.24
CA ALA A 308 -27.26 11.74 51.84
C ALA A 308 -26.74 13.12 51.41
N SER A 309 -27.65 14.09 51.36
CA SER A 309 -27.43 15.51 51.06
C SER A 309 -26.75 16.30 52.19
N SER A 310 -26.02 17.37 51.87
CA SER A 310 -26.43 18.74 52.30
C SER A 310 -25.55 19.86 51.73
N SER A 311 -26.23 20.83 51.13
CA SER A 311 -25.91 22.27 50.98
C SER A 311 -24.63 22.84 51.60
N LYS A 312 -23.97 23.74 50.85
CA LYS A 312 -23.83 25.15 51.29
C LYS A 312 -23.64 26.14 50.13
N THR A 313 -24.13 27.36 50.37
CA THR A 313 -24.40 28.44 49.42
C THR A 313 -23.39 29.58 49.53
N ALA A 314 -22.95 30.14 48.39
CA ALA A 314 -22.61 31.55 48.15
C ALA A 314 -22.35 31.68 46.63
N ALA A 315 -23.12 32.43 45.83
CA ALA A 315 -23.31 33.90 45.81
C ALA A 315 -22.00 34.65 45.48
N SER A 316 -21.93 35.54 44.48
CA SER A 316 -22.95 36.02 43.52
C SER A 316 -22.33 36.94 42.43
N THR A 317 -23.15 37.37 41.45
CA THR A 317 -23.01 38.66 40.70
C THR A 317 -21.94 38.72 39.57
N SER A 318 -22.21 39.16 38.33
CA SER A 318 -23.46 39.39 37.54
C SER A 318 -23.14 39.75 36.08
N ARG A 319 -24.10 39.52 35.15
CA ARG A 319 -24.54 40.34 33.97
C ARG A 319 -23.48 41.08 33.10
N ALA A 320 -23.57 41.17 31.77
CA ALA A 320 -24.77 41.19 30.92
C ALA A 320 -24.53 40.75 29.45
N SER A 321 -25.58 40.20 28.84
CA SER A 321 -26.14 40.54 27.52
C SER A 321 -25.25 40.99 26.34
N SER A 322 -25.22 40.19 25.27
CA SER A 322 -25.44 40.65 23.90
C SER A 322 -26.06 39.53 23.03
N SER A 323 -26.72 39.92 21.94
CA SER A 323 -27.44 39.04 21.01
C SER A 323 -26.97 39.30 19.59
N HIS A 324 -26.87 38.24 18.77
CA HIS A 324 -26.46 38.23 17.36
C HIS A 324 -25.01 38.68 17.09
N GLU A 325 -24.17 37.72 16.69
CA GLU A 325 -23.12 37.75 15.64
C GLU A 325 -22.11 36.60 15.89
N GLU A 326 -22.47 35.36 15.54
CA GLU A 326 -21.65 34.17 15.86
C GLU A 326 -21.38 33.26 14.64
N SER A 327 -21.59 33.76 13.41
CA SER A 327 -21.35 32.99 12.17
C SER A 327 -20.08 33.37 11.41
N ASP A 328 -19.64 34.65 11.45
CA ASP A 328 -18.47 35.10 10.68
C ASP A 328 -17.13 34.96 11.43
N GLU A 329 -17.14 35.07 12.76
CA GLU A 329 -15.92 35.02 13.60
C GLU A 329 -15.11 33.71 13.42
N THR A 330 -15.79 32.61 13.11
CA THR A 330 -15.13 31.30 12.93
C THR A 330 -14.39 31.19 11.59
N THR A 331 -14.90 31.80 10.52
CA THR A 331 -14.28 31.77 9.19
C THR A 331 -13.10 32.72 9.08
N GLU A 332 -13.25 33.95 9.59
CA GLU A 332 -12.17 34.94 9.59
C GLU A 332 -10.98 34.49 10.45
N SER A 333 -11.25 33.89 11.62
CA SER A 333 -10.23 33.29 12.49
C SER A 333 -9.43 32.17 11.79
N ILE A 334 -10.11 31.29 11.03
CA ILE A 334 -9.45 30.23 10.26
C ILE A 334 -8.60 30.80 9.12
N GLU A 335 -9.10 31.80 8.38
CA GLU A 335 -8.31 32.46 7.33
C GLU A 335 -7.07 33.14 7.89
N ASN A 336 -7.18 33.83 9.03
CA ASN A 336 -6.07 34.49 9.68
C ASN A 336 -5.01 33.49 10.16
N GLN A 337 -5.39 32.29 10.61
CA GLN A 337 -4.44 31.22 10.90
C GLN A 337 -3.76 30.66 9.64
N ILE A 338 -4.48 30.51 8.53
CA ILE A 338 -3.91 30.08 7.25
C ILE A 338 -2.89 31.12 6.75
N LYS A 339 -3.25 32.41 6.77
CA LYS A 339 -2.36 33.53 6.39
C LYS A 339 -1.12 33.58 7.29
N THR A 340 -1.30 33.50 8.60
CA THR A 340 -0.17 33.47 9.56
C THR A 340 0.74 32.28 9.29
N MET A 341 0.20 31.08 9.09
CA MET A 341 0.98 29.89 8.77
C MET A 341 1.74 30.04 7.45
N GLN A 342 1.13 30.57 6.39
CA GLN A 342 1.78 30.80 5.09
C GLN A 342 2.95 31.80 5.15
N LEU A 343 3.00 32.67 6.16
CA LEU A 343 4.09 33.62 6.39
C LEU A 343 5.24 33.07 7.25
N LEU A 344 5.07 31.91 7.89
CA LEU A 344 6.11 31.31 8.73
C LEU A 344 7.13 30.53 7.88
N LEU A 345 8.40 30.63 8.24
CA LEU A 345 9.44 29.76 7.68
C LEU A 345 9.48 28.42 8.43
N PRO A 346 9.58 27.26 7.75
CA PRO A 346 9.62 25.96 8.40
C PRO A 346 10.99 25.72 9.05
N ASN A 347 11.09 26.09 10.33
CA ASN A 347 12.27 25.88 11.17
C ASN A 347 11.86 25.34 12.56
N SER A 348 12.81 24.93 13.38
CA SER A 348 12.55 24.31 14.68
C SER A 348 11.85 25.24 15.70
N GLN A 349 12.04 26.56 15.60
CA GLN A 349 11.39 27.54 16.47
C GLN A 349 9.91 27.74 16.10
N ASN A 350 9.60 27.76 14.80
CA ASN A 350 8.24 27.93 14.27
C ASN A 350 7.42 26.63 14.29
N LYS A 351 8.06 25.45 14.42
CA LYS A 351 7.40 24.14 14.40
C LYS A 351 6.19 24.03 15.34
N PRO A 352 6.22 24.47 16.61
CA PRO A 352 5.06 24.41 17.50
C PRO A 352 3.91 25.31 17.05
N LEU A 353 4.21 26.49 16.50
CA LEU A 353 3.21 27.43 15.97
C LEU A 353 2.56 26.88 14.69
N ILE A 354 3.35 26.28 13.81
CA ILE A 354 2.87 25.64 12.57
C ILE A 354 2.01 24.42 12.90
N SER A 355 2.45 23.54 13.82
CA SER A 355 1.64 22.40 14.29
C SER A 355 0.33 22.88 14.93
N LEU A 356 0.36 23.94 15.74
CA LEU A 356 -0.84 24.54 16.34
C LEU A 356 -1.81 25.08 15.28
N ALA A 357 -1.32 25.86 14.30
CA ALA A 357 -2.15 26.39 13.22
C ALA A 357 -2.72 25.28 12.32
N LEU A 358 -1.93 24.25 12.00
CA LEU A 358 -2.41 23.06 11.30
C LEU A 358 -3.50 22.33 12.12
N ASN A 359 -3.32 22.19 13.43
CA ASN A 359 -4.29 21.54 14.32
C ASN A 359 -5.61 22.33 14.41
N GLN A 360 -5.55 23.65 14.58
CA GLN A 360 -6.74 24.51 14.65
C GLN A 360 -7.51 24.54 13.32
N THR A 361 -6.80 24.56 12.18
CA THR A 361 -7.41 24.53 10.84
C THR A 361 -7.85 23.13 10.38
N PHE A 362 -7.54 22.06 11.14
CA PHE A 362 -7.77 20.65 10.77
C PHE A 362 -9.20 20.37 10.29
N ALA A 363 -10.21 20.74 11.07
CA ALA A 363 -11.60 20.40 10.77
C ALA A 363 -12.08 21.04 9.46
N SER A 364 -11.67 22.28 9.19
CA SER A 364 -11.96 22.99 7.93
C SER A 364 -11.22 22.35 6.77
N ARG A 365 -9.89 22.17 6.88
CA ARG A 365 -9.05 21.50 5.88
C ARG A 365 -9.58 20.12 5.49
N ARG A 366 -9.91 19.26 6.46
CA ARG A 366 -10.44 17.91 6.18
C ARG A 366 -11.80 17.95 5.49
N SER A 367 -12.64 18.92 5.83
CA SER A 367 -13.95 19.11 5.21
C SER A 367 -13.81 19.61 3.77
N TRP A 368 -12.89 20.55 3.52
CA TRP A 368 -12.52 21.01 2.18
C TRP A 368 -11.97 19.86 1.34
N ILE A 369 -10.89 19.19 1.75
CA ILE A 369 -10.26 18.09 0.99
C ILE A 369 -11.27 17.00 0.62
N LYS A 370 -12.14 16.58 1.54
CA LYS A 370 -13.17 15.56 1.27
C LYS A 370 -14.30 16.04 0.35
N ARG A 371 -14.63 17.34 0.35
CA ARG A 371 -15.74 17.92 -0.42
C ARG A 371 -15.33 18.29 -1.84
N THR A 372 -14.18 18.95 -2.00
CA THR A 372 -13.72 19.47 -3.30
C THR A 372 -12.75 18.53 -4.02
N GLN A 373 -12.16 17.55 -3.32
CA GLN A 373 -11.11 16.67 -3.86
C GLN A 373 -9.99 17.44 -4.58
N PRO A 374 -9.37 18.43 -3.91
CA PRO A 374 -8.33 19.26 -4.51
C PRO A 374 -7.08 18.43 -4.80
N SER A 375 -6.33 18.86 -5.81
CA SER A 375 -5.00 18.34 -6.12
C SER A 375 -4.02 18.58 -4.96
N LEU A 376 -2.93 17.81 -4.92
CA LEU A 376 -1.86 18.03 -3.93
C LEU A 376 -1.29 19.45 -4.02
N THR A 377 -1.13 19.98 -5.24
CA THR A 377 -0.60 21.32 -5.47
C THR A 377 -1.52 22.39 -4.84
N GLU A 378 -2.84 22.28 -4.97
CA GLU A 378 -3.79 23.16 -4.28
C GLU A 378 -3.75 22.98 -2.76
N ILE A 379 -3.66 21.74 -2.26
CA ILE A 379 -3.54 21.47 -0.81
C ILE A 379 -2.30 22.15 -0.23
N LEU A 380 -1.15 22.05 -0.89
CA LEU A 380 0.09 22.64 -0.43
C LEU A 380 0.21 24.14 -0.71
N GLN A 381 -0.55 24.69 -1.65
CA GLN A 381 -0.68 26.15 -1.79
C GLN A 381 -1.42 26.75 -0.59
N GLN A 382 -2.47 26.08 -0.09
CA GLN A 382 -3.21 26.54 1.09
C GLN A 382 -2.56 26.12 2.43
N TYR A 383 -1.90 24.95 2.47
CA TYR A 383 -1.28 24.37 3.68
C TYR A 383 0.16 23.89 3.41
N PRO A 384 1.10 24.80 3.09
CA PRO A 384 2.45 24.44 2.61
C PRO A 384 3.24 23.57 3.59
N HIS A 385 3.04 23.76 4.90
CA HIS A 385 3.83 23.05 5.90
C HIS A 385 3.38 21.63 6.20
N LEU A 386 2.30 21.12 5.60
CA LEU A 386 2.02 19.67 5.66
C LEU A 386 3.16 18.83 5.07
N ALA A 387 3.91 19.40 4.13
CA ALA A 387 5.09 18.82 3.50
C ALA A 387 6.40 19.08 4.26
N SER A 388 6.39 19.88 5.33
CA SER A 388 7.58 20.27 6.09
C SER A 388 7.95 19.23 7.16
N TYR A 389 9.14 19.42 7.76
CA TYR A 389 9.61 18.64 8.92
C TYR A 389 9.70 17.13 8.66
N GLU A 390 10.28 16.74 7.52
CA GLU A 390 10.62 15.33 7.21
C GLU A 390 9.42 14.37 7.36
N GLY A 391 8.21 14.84 7.03
CA GLY A 391 6.97 14.07 7.12
C GLY A 391 6.29 14.07 8.50
N GLU A 392 6.88 14.69 9.54
CA GLU A 392 6.26 14.75 10.88
C GLU A 392 4.86 15.38 10.85
N MET A 393 4.65 16.43 10.06
CA MET A 393 3.32 17.06 9.91
C MET A 393 2.30 16.13 9.22
N ILE A 394 2.76 15.24 8.34
CA ILE A 394 1.93 14.18 7.73
C ILE A 394 1.55 13.16 8.81
N CYS A 395 2.48 12.76 9.66
CA CYS A 395 2.22 11.83 10.77
C CYS A 395 1.24 12.42 11.79
N GLU A 396 1.41 13.67 12.21
CA GLU A 396 0.46 14.34 13.10
C GLU A 396 -0.94 14.46 12.47
N GLU A 397 -1.03 14.89 11.20
CA GLU A 397 -2.30 15.01 10.48
C GLU A 397 -2.98 13.65 10.34
N PHE A 398 -2.23 12.59 10.06
CA PHE A 398 -2.72 11.21 9.98
C PHE A 398 -3.29 10.72 11.32
N ALA A 399 -2.58 10.94 12.44
CA ALA A 399 -3.05 10.58 13.77
C ALA A 399 -4.35 11.32 14.20
N ARG A 400 -4.62 12.50 13.60
CA ARG A 400 -5.91 13.21 13.76
C ARG A 400 -7.03 12.62 12.88
N ILE A 401 -6.69 12.02 11.72
CA ILE A 401 -7.65 11.39 10.80
C ILE A 401 -8.07 10.00 11.32
N GLU A 402 -7.09 9.14 11.60
CA GLU A 402 -7.28 7.74 11.96
C GLU A 402 -6.98 7.53 13.45
N LYS A 403 -8.00 7.13 14.23
CA LYS A 403 -7.90 6.96 15.70
C LYS A 403 -7.25 5.64 16.14
N PHE A 404 -6.43 5.04 15.28
CA PHE A 404 -5.80 3.74 15.56
C PHE A 404 -4.42 3.92 16.20
N GLN A 405 -3.86 2.83 16.74
CA GLN A 405 -2.51 2.86 17.27
C GLN A 405 -1.52 2.95 16.10
N ASP A 406 -0.64 3.94 16.14
CA ASP A 406 0.39 4.18 15.14
C ASP A 406 1.60 3.24 15.36
N ASP A 407 1.34 1.93 15.31
CA ASP A 407 2.31 0.86 15.54
C ASP A 407 2.49 -0.04 14.31
N GLY A 408 2.06 0.41 13.12
CA GLY A 408 2.16 -0.34 11.86
C GLY A 408 3.59 -0.78 11.53
N VAL A 409 4.56 0.14 11.67
CA VAL A 409 6.02 -0.12 11.54
C VAL A 409 6.46 -1.21 12.53
N LEU A 410 6.07 -1.10 13.79
CA LEU A 410 6.45 -2.06 14.85
C LEU A 410 5.83 -3.44 14.63
N LYS A 411 4.56 -3.49 14.20
CA LYS A 411 3.88 -4.72 13.78
C LYS A 411 4.53 -5.35 12.57
N PHE A 412 4.96 -4.55 11.59
CA PHE A 412 5.69 -5.03 10.41
C PHE A 412 7.04 -5.65 10.80
N LYS A 413 7.86 -4.95 11.60
CA LYS A 413 9.14 -5.46 12.13
C LYS A 413 8.99 -6.81 12.84
N ARG A 414 7.94 -6.99 13.65
CA ARG A 414 7.64 -8.28 14.33
C ARG A 414 7.35 -9.45 13.39
N VAL A 415 6.98 -9.19 12.13
CA VAL A 415 6.67 -10.25 11.14
C VAL A 415 7.71 -10.39 10.03
N VAL A 416 8.73 -9.54 10.00
CA VAL A 416 9.85 -9.60 9.04
C VAL A 416 10.45 -11.01 8.92
N PRO A 417 10.83 -11.72 10.00
CA PRO A 417 11.43 -13.06 9.89
C PRO A 417 10.51 -14.05 9.15
N TYR A 418 9.23 -14.08 9.51
CA TYR A 418 8.25 -14.98 8.87
C TYR A 418 8.01 -14.63 7.40
N ILE A 419 8.09 -13.34 7.02
CA ILE A 419 8.00 -12.91 5.62
C ILE A 419 9.21 -13.41 4.84
N LEU A 420 10.41 -13.32 5.41
CA LEU A 420 11.66 -13.79 4.80
C LEU A 420 11.65 -15.31 4.63
N ASP A 421 11.32 -16.08 5.67
CA ASP A 421 11.22 -17.55 5.60
C ASP A 421 10.18 -18.02 4.58
N TYR A 422 9.00 -17.38 4.58
CA TYR A 422 7.94 -17.68 3.63
C TYR A 422 8.34 -17.32 2.18
N ALA A 423 9.02 -16.20 1.97
CA ALA A 423 9.53 -15.81 0.66
C ALA A 423 10.65 -16.76 0.17
N LYS A 424 11.54 -17.19 1.05
CA LYS A 424 12.60 -18.17 0.78
C LYS A 424 12.01 -19.52 0.35
N ALA A 425 10.95 -19.99 1.01
CA ALA A 425 10.26 -21.22 0.63
C ALA A 425 9.43 -21.10 -0.67
N LEU A 426 8.77 -19.97 -0.90
CA LEU A 426 7.85 -19.77 -2.02
C LEU A 426 8.54 -19.32 -3.33
N LYS A 427 9.59 -18.49 -3.24
CA LYS A 427 10.30 -17.89 -4.38
C LYS A 427 11.81 -17.78 -4.11
N PRO A 428 12.53 -18.91 -3.94
CA PRO A 428 13.94 -18.93 -3.51
C PRO A 428 14.86 -18.07 -4.40
N ALA A 429 14.71 -18.11 -5.72
CA ALA A 429 15.53 -17.32 -6.64
C ALA A 429 15.38 -15.79 -6.42
N ILE A 430 14.14 -15.32 -6.22
CA ILE A 430 13.88 -13.89 -5.93
C ILE A 430 14.38 -13.53 -4.52
N PHE A 431 14.25 -14.44 -3.56
CA PHE A 431 14.77 -14.24 -2.21
C PHE A 431 16.30 -14.04 -2.21
N LEU A 432 17.05 -14.85 -2.97
CA LEU A 432 18.50 -14.70 -3.12
C LEU A 432 18.86 -13.35 -3.74
N GLN A 433 18.27 -13.00 -4.88
CA GLN A 433 18.52 -11.73 -5.57
C GLN A 433 18.22 -10.50 -4.70
N VAL A 434 17.18 -10.54 -3.87
CA VAL A 434 16.87 -9.46 -2.90
C VAL A 434 17.88 -9.44 -1.76
N SER A 435 18.34 -10.60 -1.29
CA SER A 435 19.30 -10.73 -0.19
C SER A 435 20.72 -10.29 -0.58
N GLU A 436 21.10 -10.47 -1.85
CA GLU A 436 22.34 -9.94 -2.43
C GLU A 436 22.31 -8.41 -2.58
N ARG A 437 21.15 -7.85 -2.94
CA ARG A 437 21.00 -6.41 -3.22
C ARG A 437 20.84 -5.53 -1.97
N PHE A 438 20.18 -6.03 -0.92
CA PHE A 438 19.84 -5.24 0.27
C PHE A 438 20.36 -5.92 1.53
N SER A 439 20.99 -5.16 2.44
CA SER A 439 21.48 -5.74 3.71
C SER A 439 20.41 -5.81 4.79
N SER A 440 19.57 -4.78 4.92
CA SER A 440 18.51 -4.69 5.94
C SER A 440 17.39 -5.71 5.72
N ASP A 441 17.14 -6.56 6.70
CA ASP A 441 16.05 -7.56 6.68
C ASP A 441 14.66 -6.90 6.57
N THR A 442 14.49 -5.72 7.17
CA THR A 442 13.29 -4.90 7.04
C THR A 442 13.05 -4.53 5.57
N VAL A 443 14.10 -4.06 4.88
CA VAL A 443 14.03 -3.68 3.46
C VAL A 443 13.81 -4.90 2.56
N LYS A 444 14.53 -6.01 2.80
CA LYS A 444 14.31 -7.28 2.09
C LYS A 444 12.85 -7.72 2.17
N ALA A 445 12.28 -7.72 3.39
CA ALA A 445 10.89 -8.12 3.60
C ALA A 445 9.89 -7.18 2.91
N LEU A 446 10.13 -5.86 2.93
CA LEU A 446 9.28 -4.88 2.24
C LEU A 446 9.31 -5.08 0.70
N VAL A 447 10.48 -5.31 0.11
CA VAL A 447 10.65 -5.62 -1.31
C VAL A 447 9.97 -6.95 -1.67
N LEU A 448 10.24 -8.01 -0.90
CA LEU A 448 9.68 -9.36 -1.13
C LEU A 448 8.16 -9.40 -0.95
N LEU A 449 7.59 -8.58 -0.06
CA LEU A 449 6.15 -8.47 0.14
C LEU A 449 5.42 -8.20 -1.17
N SER A 450 5.94 -7.28 -2.00
CA SER A 450 5.39 -6.96 -3.34
C SER A 450 5.45 -8.10 -4.35
N LYS A 451 6.28 -9.13 -4.10
CA LYS A 451 6.45 -10.31 -4.94
C LYS A 451 5.67 -11.52 -4.44
N VAL A 452 5.57 -11.71 -3.11
CA VAL A 452 4.80 -12.83 -2.52
C VAL A 452 3.30 -12.54 -2.44
N LEU A 453 2.90 -11.29 -2.19
CA LEU A 453 1.54 -10.80 -2.43
C LEU A 453 1.39 -10.43 -3.91
N THR A 454 1.47 -11.41 -4.81
CA THR A 454 1.34 -11.15 -6.25
C THR A 454 -0.06 -10.59 -6.56
N PRO A 455 -0.20 -9.41 -7.19
CA PRO A 455 -1.50 -8.77 -7.34
C PRO A 455 -2.41 -9.48 -8.33
N THR A 456 -3.60 -9.82 -7.85
CA THR A 456 -4.77 -9.94 -8.70
C THR A 456 -5.32 -8.54 -8.96
N LEU A 457 -4.86 -7.89 -10.04
CA LEU A 457 -5.49 -6.67 -10.55
C LEU A 457 -6.95 -7.01 -10.87
N ASN A 458 -7.87 -6.53 -10.03
CA ASN A 458 -9.29 -6.83 -10.17
C ASN A 458 -9.85 -6.04 -11.36
N ARG A 459 -9.91 -6.68 -12.53
CA ARG A 459 -10.41 -6.10 -13.78
C ARG A 459 -11.85 -5.57 -13.68
N ASN A 460 -12.60 -5.96 -12.66
CA ASN A 460 -13.97 -5.48 -12.43
C ASN A 460 -14.02 -4.16 -11.63
N THR A 461 -12.91 -3.72 -11.03
CA THR A 461 -12.82 -2.50 -10.21
C THR A 461 -11.75 -1.52 -10.68
N ALA A 462 -10.82 -1.95 -11.52
CA ALA A 462 -9.85 -1.07 -12.17
C ALA A 462 -10.50 -0.29 -13.31
N THR A 463 -10.16 0.99 -13.47
CA THR A 463 -10.63 1.80 -14.62
C THR A 463 -9.95 1.33 -15.92
N PRO A 464 -10.50 1.63 -17.12
CA PRO A 464 -9.83 1.33 -18.38
C PRO A 464 -8.42 1.92 -18.47
N GLN A 465 -8.25 3.14 -17.95
CA GLN A 465 -6.96 3.84 -17.89
C GLN A 465 -5.96 3.17 -16.93
N GLU A 466 -6.42 2.72 -15.74
CA GLU A 466 -5.58 1.93 -14.81
C GLU A 466 -5.18 0.58 -15.43
N LEU A 467 -6.08 -0.06 -16.18
CA LEU A 467 -5.79 -1.30 -16.92
C LEU A 467 -4.79 -1.10 -18.06
N GLU A 468 -4.80 0.07 -18.70
CA GLU A 468 -3.88 0.45 -19.77
C GLU A 468 -2.50 0.79 -19.19
N HIS A 469 -2.42 1.65 -18.17
CA HIS A 469 -1.19 1.97 -17.44
C HIS A 469 -0.46 0.70 -16.97
N VAL A 470 -1.18 -0.21 -16.31
CA VAL A 470 -0.59 -1.48 -15.82
C VAL A 470 -0.20 -2.44 -16.96
N LYS A 471 -0.78 -2.34 -18.17
CA LYS A 471 -0.29 -3.11 -19.33
C LYS A 471 1.00 -2.52 -19.87
N THR A 472 1.04 -1.21 -20.07
CA THR A 472 2.17 -0.47 -20.66
C THR A 472 3.42 -0.60 -19.78
N PHE A 473 3.29 -0.33 -18.49
CA PHE A 473 4.41 -0.35 -17.54
C PHE A 473 4.60 -1.69 -16.84
N LYS A 474 3.93 -2.77 -17.30
CA LYS A 474 3.96 -4.09 -16.64
C LYS A 474 5.38 -4.61 -16.35
N PRO A 475 6.34 -4.61 -17.30
CA PRO A 475 7.68 -5.14 -17.03
C PRO A 475 8.42 -4.25 -16.03
N ALA A 476 8.40 -2.94 -16.26
CA ALA A 476 9.05 -1.94 -15.42
C ALA A 476 8.57 -1.94 -13.96
N ILE A 477 7.28 -2.22 -13.71
CA ILE A 477 6.69 -2.24 -12.36
C ILE A 477 6.76 -3.62 -11.70
N ILE A 478 6.43 -4.69 -12.43
CA ILE A 478 6.22 -6.03 -11.86
C ILE A 478 7.51 -6.85 -11.82
N GLU A 479 8.40 -6.69 -12.80
CA GLU A 479 9.59 -7.54 -12.97
C GLU A 479 10.83 -6.92 -12.30
N SER A 480 10.87 -5.59 -12.14
CA SER A 480 11.92 -4.87 -11.40
C SER A 480 12.00 -5.27 -9.92
N ILE A 481 13.22 -5.33 -9.38
CA ILE A 481 13.51 -5.58 -7.96
C ILE A 481 14.43 -4.45 -7.48
N PRO A 482 13.92 -3.46 -6.71
CA PRO A 482 12.57 -3.34 -6.17
C PRO A 482 11.52 -2.99 -7.24
N SER A 483 10.23 -3.17 -6.92
CA SER A 483 9.13 -2.71 -7.79
C SER A 483 9.13 -1.18 -7.86
N SER A 484 9.20 -0.60 -9.06
CA SER A 484 9.26 0.87 -9.25
C SER A 484 8.09 1.64 -8.64
N ALA A 485 6.90 1.01 -8.56
CA ALA A 485 5.72 1.57 -7.92
C ALA A 485 5.81 1.61 -6.39
N LEU A 486 6.71 0.81 -5.78
CA LEU A 486 6.95 0.76 -4.33
C LEU A 486 8.00 1.79 -3.92
N PHE A 487 9.17 1.74 -4.55
CA PHE A 487 10.19 2.78 -4.48
C PHE A 487 11.17 2.64 -5.65
N GLN A 488 11.82 3.74 -5.98
CA GLN A 488 12.85 3.85 -7.01
C GLN A 488 14.18 4.19 -6.32
N ILE A 489 15.28 3.67 -6.86
CA ILE A 489 16.63 3.90 -6.34
C ILE A 489 17.39 4.73 -7.36
N ALA A 490 18.08 5.77 -6.90
CA ALA A 490 19.00 6.56 -7.73
C ALA A 490 20.30 6.83 -6.96
N PRO A 491 21.42 7.14 -7.63
CA PRO A 491 22.67 7.50 -6.98
C PRO A 491 22.54 8.75 -6.11
N GLU A 492 23.42 8.89 -5.12
CA GLU A 492 23.55 10.14 -4.38
C GLU A 492 23.98 11.29 -5.31
N GLY A 493 23.52 12.50 -5.03
CA GLY A 493 23.75 13.67 -5.90
C GLY A 493 22.80 13.79 -7.10
N THR A 494 21.89 12.83 -7.32
CA THR A 494 20.80 12.95 -8.32
C THR A 494 19.94 14.20 -8.06
N ASP A 495 19.65 14.98 -9.11
CA ASP A 495 18.66 16.06 -9.03
C ASP A 495 17.25 15.49 -8.77
N VAL A 496 16.78 15.69 -7.55
CA VAL A 496 15.53 15.13 -7.04
C VAL A 496 14.30 15.79 -7.68
N ASP A 497 14.39 17.07 -8.04
CA ASP A 497 13.28 17.81 -8.63
C ASP A 497 13.17 17.51 -10.12
N GLY A 498 14.29 17.43 -10.84
CA GLY A 498 14.37 16.94 -12.21
C GLY A 498 14.09 15.44 -12.39
N TYR A 499 14.15 14.62 -11.34
CA TYR A 499 13.94 13.16 -11.45
C TYR A 499 12.53 12.80 -11.92
N VAL A 500 12.42 12.21 -13.11
CA VAL A 500 11.17 11.74 -13.71
C VAL A 500 10.97 10.26 -13.34
N SER A 501 9.76 9.88 -12.91
CA SER A 501 9.44 8.48 -12.59
C SER A 501 9.61 7.59 -13.83
N VAL A 502 10.00 6.34 -13.64
CA VAL A 502 10.02 5.30 -14.70
C VAL A 502 8.65 5.15 -15.40
N GLU A 503 7.56 5.56 -14.75
CA GLU A 503 6.19 5.51 -15.30
C GLU A 503 5.78 6.76 -16.10
N THR A 504 6.57 7.84 -16.06
CA THR A 504 6.28 9.10 -16.77
C THR A 504 6.94 9.10 -18.16
N HIS A 505 6.29 8.43 -19.12
CA HIS A 505 6.75 8.40 -20.51
C HIS A 505 6.44 9.73 -21.23
N PRO A 506 7.40 10.39 -21.91
CA PRO A 506 7.19 11.72 -22.50
C PRO A 506 6.06 11.77 -23.55
N ILE A 507 5.81 10.66 -24.25
CA ILE A 507 4.73 10.49 -25.25
C ILE A 507 3.33 10.58 -24.61
N LEU A 508 3.20 10.30 -23.31
CA LEU A 508 1.92 10.37 -22.58
C LEU A 508 1.70 11.73 -21.89
N SER A 509 2.60 12.71 -22.07
CA SER A 509 2.49 14.02 -21.42
C SER A 509 1.29 14.87 -21.86
N GLU A 510 0.62 14.50 -22.96
CA GLU A 510 -0.64 15.09 -23.42
C GLU A 510 -1.89 14.41 -22.85
N GLN A 511 -1.76 13.25 -22.20
CA GLN A 511 -2.87 12.57 -21.54
C GLN A 511 -2.82 12.79 -20.02
N ASP A 512 -3.99 12.93 -19.38
CA ASP A 512 -4.14 13.00 -17.92
C ASP A 512 -3.83 11.64 -17.25
N THR A 513 -2.60 11.12 -17.42
CA THR A 513 -2.16 9.90 -16.74
C THR A 513 -2.15 10.15 -15.23
N PRO A 514 -2.84 9.33 -14.41
CA PRO A 514 -2.91 9.54 -12.98
C PRO A 514 -1.50 9.44 -12.37
N ILE A 515 -0.99 10.55 -11.85
CA ILE A 515 0.33 10.55 -11.21
C ILE A 515 0.22 9.88 -9.84
N PHE A 516 0.85 8.71 -9.72
CA PHE A 516 0.89 7.96 -8.47
C PHE A 516 2.08 8.42 -7.60
N PRO A 517 1.87 8.61 -6.30
CA PRO A 517 2.96 8.77 -5.33
C PRO A 517 3.98 7.64 -5.42
N PHE A 518 5.25 7.97 -5.28
CA PHE A 518 6.32 6.98 -5.11
C PHE A 518 7.42 7.51 -4.19
N LEU A 519 8.20 6.59 -3.61
CA LEU A 519 9.41 6.93 -2.87
C LEU A 519 10.63 6.88 -3.80
N LEU A 520 11.51 7.87 -3.67
CA LEU A 520 12.82 7.92 -4.32
C LEU A 520 13.89 7.85 -3.23
N TRP A 521 14.68 6.78 -3.23
CA TRP A 521 15.78 6.56 -2.31
C TRP A 521 17.10 6.87 -3.01
N LEU A 522 17.78 7.93 -2.56
CA LEU A 522 19.12 8.28 -3.03
C LEU A 522 20.14 7.53 -2.19
N THR A 523 20.76 6.51 -2.77
CA THR A 523 21.71 5.63 -2.08
C THR A 523 22.69 5.00 -3.07
N ASN A 524 23.96 4.97 -2.69
CA ASN A 524 24.99 4.22 -3.43
C ASN A 524 25.19 2.79 -2.88
N ASP A 525 24.78 2.52 -1.64
CA ASP A 525 25.10 1.26 -0.92
C ASP A 525 23.88 0.35 -0.65
N SER A 526 22.66 0.82 -0.93
CA SER A 526 21.39 0.14 -0.61
C SER A 526 21.22 -0.22 0.88
N LYS A 527 21.83 0.57 1.77
CA LYS A 527 21.72 0.49 3.24
C LYS A 527 21.28 1.82 3.85
N THR A 528 21.92 2.91 3.45
CA THR A 528 21.69 4.26 3.97
C THR A 528 21.45 5.23 2.82
N GLY A 529 20.77 6.34 3.08
CA GLY A 529 20.52 7.34 2.05
C GLY A 529 19.34 8.25 2.34
N LEU A 530 19.22 9.33 1.56
CA LEU A 530 18.09 10.25 1.67
C LEU A 530 16.86 9.65 0.99
N VAL A 531 15.72 9.62 1.68
CA VAL A 531 14.46 9.16 1.09
C VAL A 531 13.52 10.32 0.89
N TYR A 532 13.03 10.45 -0.34
CA TYR A 532 12.09 11.47 -0.77
C TYR A 532 10.76 10.83 -1.15
N LEU A 533 9.66 11.50 -0.82
CA LEU A 533 8.32 11.21 -1.32
C LEU A 533 8.06 12.15 -2.50
N LYS A 534 7.89 11.59 -3.69
CA LYS A 534 7.57 12.36 -4.90
C LYS A 534 6.12 12.12 -5.32
N ILE A 535 5.40 13.21 -5.53
CA ILE A 535 3.97 13.22 -5.89
C ILE A 535 3.73 14.39 -6.82
N ASP A 536 3.25 14.13 -8.05
CA ASP A 536 3.17 15.18 -9.08
C ASP A 536 4.56 15.86 -9.24
N ARG A 537 4.61 17.17 -9.47
CA ARG A 537 5.83 17.99 -9.52
C ARG A 537 6.31 18.43 -8.13
N LYS A 538 5.97 17.70 -7.06
CA LYS A 538 6.36 18.02 -5.68
C LYS A 538 7.20 16.92 -5.07
N THR A 539 8.28 17.34 -4.43
CA THR A 539 9.29 16.50 -3.80
C THR A 539 9.35 16.84 -2.31
N PHE A 540 9.26 15.84 -1.44
CA PHE A 540 9.38 16.02 0.01
C PHE A 540 10.49 15.12 0.53
N LEU A 541 11.47 15.68 1.22
CA LEU A 541 12.37 14.86 2.02
C LEU A 541 11.57 14.27 3.18
N VAL A 542 11.59 12.94 3.34
CA VAL A 542 10.83 12.22 4.38
C VAL A 542 11.71 11.35 5.28
N SER A 543 13.00 11.18 4.94
CA SER A 543 13.99 10.63 5.86
C SER A 543 15.38 11.13 5.52
N ARG A 544 16.06 11.70 6.52
CA ARG A 544 17.52 11.88 6.55
C ARG A 544 18.25 10.77 7.32
N SER A 545 17.52 9.79 7.85
CA SER A 545 18.13 8.85 8.79
C SER A 545 19.14 7.94 8.09
N LEU A 546 20.29 7.75 8.74
CA LEU A 546 21.29 6.76 8.36
C LEU A 546 21.02 5.40 9.03
N ASP A 547 19.83 5.19 9.61
CA ASP A 547 19.41 3.90 10.13
C ASP A 547 18.97 2.93 9.02
N GLU A 548 19.09 1.63 9.29
CA GLU A 548 18.73 0.54 8.36
C GLU A 548 17.21 0.40 8.10
N ASP A 549 16.40 1.21 8.80
CA ASP A 549 14.94 1.28 8.67
C ASP A 549 14.47 2.58 7.98
N CYS A 550 15.40 3.40 7.47
CA CYS A 550 15.11 4.73 6.92
C CYS A 550 14.04 4.68 5.82
N LEU A 551 14.08 3.63 5.00
CA LEU A 551 13.10 3.34 3.96
C LEU A 551 11.76 2.83 4.52
N LEU A 552 11.73 2.05 5.61
CA LEU A 552 10.46 1.64 6.23
C LEU A 552 9.76 2.84 6.89
N ASN A 553 10.53 3.71 7.55
CA ASN A 553 10.00 4.95 8.14
C ASN A 553 9.47 5.89 7.04
N ALA A 554 10.17 6.01 5.90
CA ALA A 554 9.66 6.71 4.73
C ALA A 554 8.41 6.03 4.11
N PHE A 555 8.34 4.69 4.12
CA PHE A 555 7.17 3.94 3.66
C PHE A 555 5.93 4.13 4.55
N ASP A 556 6.13 4.26 5.85
CA ASP A 556 5.10 4.65 6.81
C ASP A 556 4.57 6.07 6.50
N ILE A 557 5.45 7.04 6.28
CA ILE A 557 5.07 8.40 5.86
C ILE A 557 4.33 8.39 4.51
N PHE A 558 4.77 7.58 3.54
CA PHE A 558 4.09 7.36 2.25
C PHE A 558 2.66 6.83 2.44
N MET A 559 2.46 5.79 3.25
CA MET A 559 1.14 5.25 3.56
C MET A 559 0.24 6.31 4.23
N LYS A 560 0.79 7.10 5.16
CA LYS A 560 0.08 8.19 5.84
C LYS A 560 -0.28 9.33 4.87
N ALA A 561 0.61 9.68 3.95
CA ALA A 561 0.40 10.70 2.92
C ALA A 561 -0.81 10.40 2.03
N HIS A 562 -1.08 9.12 1.71
CA HIS A 562 -2.29 8.74 0.96
C HIS A 562 -3.58 9.17 1.67
N HIS A 563 -3.67 9.06 3.00
CA HIS A 563 -4.83 9.49 3.78
C HIS A 563 -4.86 11.01 3.99
N VAL A 564 -3.70 11.61 4.26
CA VAL A 564 -3.55 13.05 4.46
C VAL A 564 -3.91 13.83 3.20
N TYR A 565 -3.42 13.44 2.04
CA TYR A 565 -3.67 14.16 0.79
C TYR A 565 -4.81 13.55 -0.06
N ASN A 566 -5.50 12.53 0.44
CA ASN A 566 -6.61 11.83 -0.25
C ASN A 566 -6.19 11.24 -1.61
N LEU A 567 -4.99 10.66 -1.69
CA LEU A 567 -4.37 10.19 -2.92
C LEU A 567 -4.71 8.73 -3.20
N LYS A 568 -4.92 8.38 -4.47
CA LYS A 568 -5.13 6.98 -4.89
C LYS A 568 -3.81 6.20 -4.83
N TYR A 569 -3.83 5.01 -4.21
CA TYR A 569 -2.72 4.05 -4.32
C TYR A 569 -2.51 3.61 -5.77
N HIS A 570 -1.25 3.36 -6.15
CA HIS A 570 -0.93 2.72 -7.42
C HIS A 570 -1.67 1.36 -7.56
N PRO A 571 -2.33 1.05 -8.70
CA PRO A 571 -3.20 -0.14 -8.84
C PRO A 571 -2.53 -1.48 -8.52
N TYR A 572 -1.21 -1.59 -8.76
CA TYR A 572 -0.41 -2.78 -8.43
C TYR A 572 -0.25 -3.00 -6.91
N LEU A 573 -0.12 -1.92 -6.12
CA LEU A 573 0.11 -1.97 -4.68
C LEU A 573 -1.18 -1.98 -3.86
N ARG A 574 -2.23 -1.35 -4.38
CA ARG A 574 -3.53 -1.15 -3.71
C ARG A 574 -4.03 -2.42 -3.03
N HIS A 575 -4.10 -3.54 -3.76
CA HIS A 575 -4.67 -4.81 -3.29
C HIS A 575 -3.65 -5.82 -2.77
N THR A 576 -2.44 -5.36 -2.44
CA THR A 576 -1.31 -6.19 -2.03
C THR A 576 -0.63 -5.57 -0.82
N VAL A 577 0.39 -4.73 -1.04
CA VAL A 577 1.20 -4.09 0.01
C VAL A 577 0.36 -3.09 0.79
N CYS A 578 -0.42 -2.25 0.11
CA CYS A 578 -1.21 -1.21 0.79
C CYS A 578 -2.32 -1.81 1.66
N ASP A 579 -3.16 -2.70 1.12
CA ASP A 579 -4.18 -3.44 1.90
C ASP A 579 -3.55 -4.27 3.05
N TYR A 580 -2.28 -4.70 2.95
CA TYR A 580 -1.56 -5.36 4.05
C TYR A 580 -1.15 -4.38 5.16
N PHE A 581 -0.54 -3.25 4.80
CA PHE A 581 -0.16 -2.23 5.78
C PHE A 581 -1.38 -1.58 6.44
N GLU A 582 -2.44 -1.27 5.71
CA GLU A 582 -3.71 -0.81 6.28
C GLU A 582 -4.34 -1.81 7.26
N PHE A 583 -4.13 -3.12 7.05
CA PHE A 583 -4.49 -4.14 8.04
C PHE A 583 -3.59 -4.06 9.29
N LEU A 584 -2.28 -3.84 9.14
CA LEU A 584 -1.38 -3.65 10.29
C LEU A 584 -1.76 -2.41 11.11
N TYR A 585 -2.06 -1.27 10.47
CA TYR A 585 -2.60 -0.08 11.14
C TYR A 585 -4.00 -0.28 11.73
N GLY A 586 -4.73 -1.34 11.33
CA GLY A 586 -6.10 -1.61 11.79
C GLY A 586 -7.19 -0.79 11.09
N ILE A 587 -6.84 -0.08 10.02
CA ILE A 587 -7.74 0.78 9.21
C ILE A 587 -8.76 -0.08 8.47
N LYS A 588 -8.33 -1.21 7.88
CA LYS A 588 -9.19 -2.12 7.13
C LYS A 588 -9.07 -3.56 7.62
N THR A 589 -10.17 -4.30 7.47
CA THR A 589 -10.14 -5.77 7.56
C THR A 589 -9.38 -6.33 6.36
N PRO A 590 -8.55 -7.38 6.55
CA PRO A 590 -7.70 -7.88 5.48
C PRO A 590 -8.55 -8.46 4.34
N VAL A 591 -8.19 -8.12 3.09
CA VAL A 591 -8.77 -8.75 1.89
C VAL A 591 -8.38 -10.24 1.80
N SER A 592 -8.97 -11.00 0.88
CA SER A 592 -8.79 -12.47 0.83
C SER A 592 -7.35 -12.90 0.53
N SER A 593 -6.62 -12.17 -0.33
CA SER A 593 -5.20 -12.38 -0.61
C SER A 593 -4.35 -12.20 0.66
N VAL A 594 -4.50 -11.04 1.31
CA VAL A 594 -3.84 -10.69 2.57
C VAL A 594 -4.20 -11.68 3.69
N SER A 595 -5.45 -12.11 3.80
CA SER A 595 -5.91 -13.08 4.81
C SER A 595 -5.27 -14.46 4.64
N ARG A 596 -5.10 -14.93 3.40
CA ARG A 596 -4.36 -16.18 3.11
C ARG A 596 -2.89 -16.04 3.46
N PHE A 597 -2.27 -14.92 3.09
CA PHE A 597 -0.87 -14.64 3.43
C PHE A 597 -0.63 -14.60 4.94
N ILE A 598 -1.46 -13.89 5.71
CA ILE A 598 -1.39 -13.88 7.19
C ILE A 598 -1.57 -15.30 7.77
N THR A 599 -2.45 -16.10 7.18
CA THR A 599 -2.63 -17.50 7.59
C THR A 599 -1.39 -18.33 7.31
N ALA A 600 -0.75 -18.14 6.15
CA ALA A 600 0.48 -18.82 5.78
C ALA A 600 1.67 -18.42 6.68
N LEU A 601 1.87 -17.12 6.93
CA LEU A 601 2.91 -16.63 7.86
C LEU A 601 2.78 -17.27 9.25
N LYS A 602 1.54 -17.40 9.77
CA LYS A 602 1.28 -18.08 11.05
C LYS A 602 1.63 -19.56 11.04
N GLN A 603 1.53 -20.23 9.89
CA GLN A 603 1.95 -21.63 9.76
C GLN A 603 3.48 -21.75 9.66
N THR A 604 4.16 -20.82 9.00
CA THR A 604 5.63 -20.74 9.00
C THR A 604 6.15 -20.57 10.43
N SER A 605 5.57 -19.63 11.19
CA SER A 605 5.87 -19.37 12.61
C SER A 605 5.60 -20.54 13.58
N LEU A 606 4.95 -21.62 13.12
CA LEU A 606 4.73 -22.85 13.91
C LEU A 606 5.69 -23.98 13.54
N ARG A 607 6.54 -23.79 12.52
CA ARG A 607 7.56 -24.74 12.07
C ARG A 607 8.98 -24.34 12.49
N THR A 608 9.19 -23.04 12.76
CA THR A 608 10.34 -22.44 13.45
C THR A 608 10.14 -22.49 14.96
#